data_AF-A0A7S2NRD3-F1
#
_entry.id   AF-A0A7S2NRD3-F1
#
_cell.length_a   1.000
_cell.length_b   1.000
_cell.length_c   1.000
_cell.angle_alpha   90.00
_cell.angle_beta   90.00
_cell.angle_gamma   90.00
#
_symmetry.space_group_name_H-M   'P 1'
#
loop_
_entity.id
_entity.type
_entity.pdbx_description
1 polymer ?
#
loop_
_entity_poly.entity_id
_entity_poly.type
_entity_poly.pdbx_seq_one_letter_code
_entity_poly.pdbx_strand_id
1 'polypeptide(L)'
;DFGNNGYYRPNERVLQHYRSGLNSIPTTEAFLSAPNDTYLLRLAAGSIGGTLANIDESGANSMAFHSDPSNLFYDPASGDGGLGLYGHTHTTASFLIHDEDLGFQCYFCDIFLVRDDVAHAAATDGEVHARISRGVALTPRDSYRRTVYLAPLGLLVISEAGVIARVISHLKPTQNGASIASFDVEYAPAGDQPLDMYRLRLDVRAGHCAFVVAGDLPLARGAYEVPVTAPVVRVTATCP
;
A
#
# COMPACT_ATOMS: atom_id res chain seq x y z
N ASP A 1 9.52 -27.86 3.12
CA ASP A 1 8.48 -27.85 4.15
C ASP A 1 7.32 -28.79 3.91
N PHE A 2 6.93 -29.11 2.66
CA PHE A 2 5.88 -30.11 2.37
C PHE A 2 6.05 -31.40 3.18
N GLY A 3 7.27 -31.95 3.28
CA GLY A 3 7.55 -33.17 4.06
C GLY A 3 7.19 -33.10 5.56
N ASN A 4 7.11 -31.92 6.16
CA ASN A 4 6.78 -31.75 7.58
C ASN A 4 5.35 -31.20 7.80
N ASN A 5 4.96 -30.21 7.02
CA ASN A 5 3.74 -29.42 7.26
C ASN A 5 2.62 -29.74 6.27
N GLY A 6 2.93 -30.46 5.18
CA GLY A 6 2.00 -30.77 4.09
C GLY A 6 1.26 -32.08 4.27
N TYR A 7 0.08 -32.14 3.67
CA TYR A 7 -0.64 -33.39 3.48
C TYR A 7 0.01 -34.21 2.36
N TYR A 8 0.36 -33.57 1.24
CA TYR A 8 1.09 -34.21 0.15
C TYR A 8 2.58 -33.88 0.27
N ARG A 9 3.44 -34.90 0.25
CA ARG A 9 4.84 -34.79 0.70
C ARG A 9 5.87 -35.13 -0.37
N PRO A 10 5.89 -34.44 -1.51
CA PRO A 10 6.90 -34.63 -2.54
C PRO A 10 8.23 -33.96 -2.13
N ASN A 11 9.32 -34.34 -2.80
CA ASN A 11 10.56 -33.60 -2.77
C ASN A 11 10.50 -32.45 -3.79
N GLU A 12 9.79 -31.39 -3.43
CA GLU A 12 9.52 -30.22 -4.26
C GLU A 12 9.97 -28.91 -3.56
N ARG A 13 10.35 -27.90 -4.36
CA ARG A 13 10.54 -26.53 -3.86
C ARG A 13 9.18 -25.88 -3.56
N VAL A 14 9.03 -25.42 -2.32
CA VAL A 14 7.85 -24.65 -1.91
C VAL A 14 7.97 -23.20 -2.38
N LEU A 15 7.07 -22.75 -3.25
CA LEU A 15 6.99 -21.35 -3.66
C LEU A 15 6.09 -20.58 -2.69
N GLN A 16 6.48 -19.34 -2.36
CA GLN A 16 5.73 -18.44 -1.47
C GLN A 16 5.29 -19.07 -0.13
N HIS A 17 6.17 -19.89 0.43
CA HIS A 17 6.04 -20.48 1.76
C HIS A 17 5.85 -19.41 2.87
N TYR A 18 5.35 -19.79 4.05
CA TYR A 18 5.07 -18.85 5.16
C TYR A 18 6.24 -17.93 5.52
N ARG A 19 7.48 -18.42 5.39
CA ARG A 19 8.71 -17.64 5.64
C ARG A 19 8.86 -16.47 4.67
N SER A 20 8.35 -16.58 3.45
CA SER A 20 8.27 -15.45 2.51
C SER A 20 7.40 -14.36 3.11
N GLY A 21 6.17 -14.68 3.52
CA GLY A 21 5.28 -13.73 4.20
C GLY A 21 5.92 -13.11 5.44
N LEU A 22 6.57 -13.89 6.31
CA LEU A 22 7.25 -13.32 7.48
C LEU A 22 8.44 -12.41 7.13
N ASN A 23 9.16 -12.71 6.05
CA ASN A 23 10.27 -11.88 5.57
C ASN A 23 9.80 -10.54 4.98
N SER A 24 8.51 -10.38 4.64
CA SER A 24 8.00 -9.06 4.24
C SER A 24 8.12 -8.05 5.38
N ILE A 25 7.98 -8.47 6.64
CA ILE A 25 8.06 -7.58 7.80
C ILE A 25 9.38 -6.81 7.85
N PRO A 26 10.56 -7.46 8.00
CA PRO A 26 11.82 -6.72 8.07
C PRO A 26 12.16 -5.97 6.78
N THR A 27 11.71 -6.46 5.63
CA THR A 27 12.07 -5.87 4.33
C THR A 27 11.22 -4.64 4.01
N THR A 28 9.93 -4.68 4.32
CA THR A 28 9.06 -3.49 4.32
C THR A 28 9.56 -2.48 5.34
N GLU A 29 9.84 -2.89 6.58
CA GLU A 29 10.33 -1.97 7.63
C GLU A 29 11.65 -1.28 7.24
N ALA A 30 12.59 -2.02 6.65
CA ALA A 30 13.82 -1.46 6.12
C ALA A 30 13.55 -0.42 5.02
N PHE A 31 12.68 -0.73 4.06
CA PHE A 31 12.26 0.23 3.02
C PHE A 31 11.57 1.47 3.60
N LEU A 32 10.68 1.31 4.58
CA LEU A 32 10.00 2.43 5.24
C LEU A 32 10.99 3.37 5.93
N SER A 33 12.09 2.84 6.50
CA SER A 33 13.14 3.65 7.12
C SER A 33 14.10 4.33 6.12
N ALA A 34 14.24 3.76 4.93
CA ALA A 34 15.13 4.23 3.87
C ALA A 34 14.42 4.13 2.49
N PRO A 35 13.48 5.05 2.19
CA PRO A 35 12.58 4.93 1.04
C PRO A 35 13.21 5.14 -0.34
N ASN A 36 14.54 5.29 -0.42
CA ASN A 36 15.29 5.42 -1.65
C ASN A 36 15.77 4.06 -2.21
N ASP A 37 15.78 3.00 -1.40
CA ASP A 37 16.16 1.66 -1.86
C ASP A 37 14.94 0.88 -2.39
N THR A 38 14.62 1.09 -3.68
CA THR A 38 13.49 0.42 -4.33
C THR A 38 13.69 -1.09 -4.48
N TYR A 39 14.91 -1.62 -4.32
CA TYR A 39 15.14 -3.06 -4.31
C TYR A 39 14.48 -3.72 -3.10
N LEU A 40 14.57 -3.09 -1.92
CA LEU A 40 13.88 -3.58 -0.71
C LEU A 40 12.36 -3.61 -0.90
N LEU A 41 11.79 -2.59 -1.54
CA LEU A 41 10.36 -2.57 -1.85
C LEU A 41 9.96 -3.68 -2.83
N ARG A 42 10.76 -3.94 -3.87
CA ARG A 42 10.49 -5.04 -4.83
C ARG A 42 10.48 -6.40 -4.13
N LEU A 43 11.46 -6.63 -3.25
CA LEU A 43 11.56 -7.85 -2.48
C LEU A 43 10.36 -7.99 -1.53
N ALA A 44 10.03 -6.92 -0.79
CA ALA A 44 8.87 -6.88 0.09
C ALA A 44 7.56 -7.15 -0.67
N ALA A 45 7.35 -6.50 -1.81
CA ALA A 45 6.14 -6.66 -2.63
C ALA A 45 5.96 -8.11 -3.11
N GLY A 46 7.05 -8.79 -3.49
CA GLY A 46 7.00 -10.21 -3.85
C GLY A 46 6.52 -11.10 -2.71
N SER A 47 6.91 -10.79 -1.48
CA SER A 47 6.49 -11.52 -0.28
C SER A 47 5.07 -11.16 0.18
N ILE A 48 4.70 -9.88 0.15
CA ILE A 48 3.36 -9.39 0.49
C ILE A 48 2.34 -10.05 -0.45
N GLY A 49 2.49 -9.84 -1.76
CA GLY A 49 1.52 -10.35 -2.75
C GLY A 49 1.60 -11.86 -2.91
N GLY A 50 2.81 -12.43 -2.88
CA GLY A 50 3.02 -13.86 -3.10
C GLY A 50 2.32 -14.75 -2.09
N THR A 51 2.17 -14.31 -0.84
CA THR A 51 1.42 -15.04 0.20
C THR A 51 -0.04 -15.32 -0.23
N LEU A 52 -0.65 -14.43 -0.99
CA LEU A 52 -2.04 -14.60 -1.44
C LEU A 52 -2.19 -15.71 -2.49
N ALA A 53 -1.10 -16.10 -3.16
CA ALA A 53 -1.11 -17.19 -4.13
C ALA A 53 -1.24 -18.58 -3.50
N ASN A 54 -1.40 -18.67 -2.17
CA ASN A 54 -1.71 -19.91 -1.45
C ASN A 54 -3.18 -19.97 -0.99
N ILE A 55 -3.99 -18.98 -1.36
CA ILE A 55 -5.43 -18.96 -1.10
C ILE A 55 -6.13 -19.38 -2.39
N ASP A 56 -6.93 -20.44 -2.30
CA ASP A 56 -7.67 -20.95 -3.46
C ASP A 56 -8.91 -20.10 -3.79
N GLU A 57 -9.60 -20.43 -4.88
CA GLU A 57 -10.80 -19.74 -5.34
C GLU A 57 -11.98 -19.81 -4.36
N SER A 58 -11.98 -20.75 -3.42
CA SER A 58 -12.99 -20.85 -2.36
C SER A 58 -12.66 -19.97 -1.16
N GLY A 59 -11.45 -19.40 -1.12
CA GLY A 59 -10.90 -18.66 0.01
C GLY A 59 -10.25 -19.57 1.06
N ALA A 60 -10.07 -20.86 0.78
CA ALA A 60 -9.37 -21.77 1.67
C ALA A 60 -7.85 -21.53 1.59
N ASN A 61 -7.21 -21.51 2.75
CA ASN A 61 -5.78 -21.29 2.85
C ASN A 61 -5.02 -22.63 2.76
N SER A 62 -3.94 -22.65 1.99
CA SER A 62 -3.00 -23.75 1.87
C SER A 62 -1.64 -23.36 2.45
N MET A 63 -0.85 -24.34 2.88
CA MET A 63 0.54 -24.06 3.24
C MET A 63 1.38 -23.64 2.02
N ALA A 64 1.02 -24.11 0.82
CA ALA A 64 1.60 -23.73 -0.46
C ALA A 64 0.89 -24.39 -1.66
N PHE A 65 0.99 -23.75 -2.82
CA PHE A 65 0.69 -24.38 -4.11
C PHE A 65 1.81 -25.33 -4.55
N HIS A 66 1.46 -26.57 -4.95
CA HIS A 66 2.39 -27.49 -5.60
C HIS A 66 2.65 -27.06 -7.05
N SER A 67 3.80 -26.44 -7.25
CA SER A 67 4.31 -25.92 -8.53
C SER A 67 4.96 -26.96 -9.43
N ASP A 68 5.21 -28.19 -8.94
CA ASP A 68 5.61 -29.30 -9.80
C ASP A 68 4.57 -29.48 -10.93
N PRO A 69 4.99 -29.47 -12.21
CA PRO A 69 4.08 -29.65 -13.34
C PRO A 69 3.23 -30.92 -13.26
N SER A 70 3.63 -31.94 -12.50
CA SER A 70 2.80 -33.15 -12.30
C SER A 70 1.69 -32.98 -11.28
N ASN A 71 1.74 -31.95 -10.43
CA ASN A 71 0.85 -31.79 -9.27
C ASN A 71 -0.09 -30.59 -9.45
N LEU A 72 0.41 -29.35 -9.61
CA LEU A 72 -0.43 -28.17 -9.92
C LEU A 72 -1.73 -28.04 -9.11
N PHE A 73 -1.68 -28.29 -7.80
CA PHE A 73 -2.80 -28.15 -6.87
C PHE A 73 -2.34 -27.53 -5.54
N TYR A 74 -3.25 -26.91 -4.80
CA TYR A 74 -2.98 -26.42 -3.43
C TYR A 74 -2.85 -27.57 -2.45
N ASP A 75 -1.80 -27.62 -1.62
CA ASP A 75 -1.72 -28.65 -0.58
C ASP A 75 -2.99 -28.60 0.30
N PRO A 76 -3.68 -29.74 0.52
CA PRO A 76 -4.91 -29.77 1.31
C PRO A 76 -4.74 -29.30 2.76
N ALA A 77 -3.52 -29.31 3.29
CA ALA A 77 -3.21 -28.77 4.59
C ALA A 77 -2.93 -27.26 4.49
N SER A 78 -3.59 -26.49 5.35
CA SER A 78 -3.22 -25.09 5.58
C SER A 78 -1.87 -24.96 6.29
N GLY A 79 -1.47 -25.98 7.06
CA GLY A 79 -0.19 -26.07 7.74
C GLY A 79 0.19 -24.80 8.49
N ASP A 80 1.33 -24.22 8.11
CA ASP A 80 1.88 -22.99 8.64
C ASP A 80 1.50 -21.73 7.81
N GLY A 81 0.61 -21.87 6.83
CA GLY A 81 0.17 -20.78 5.96
C GLY A 81 -0.40 -19.58 6.71
N GLY A 82 -0.97 -19.78 7.91
CA GLY A 82 -1.44 -18.69 8.77
C GLY A 82 -0.33 -17.72 9.21
N LEU A 83 0.90 -18.20 9.39
CA LEU A 83 2.06 -17.34 9.70
C LEU A 83 2.46 -16.48 8.50
N GLY A 84 2.35 -17.04 7.28
CA GLY A 84 2.56 -16.29 6.06
C GLY A 84 1.53 -15.18 5.92
N LEU A 85 0.26 -15.52 6.12
CA LEU A 85 -0.85 -14.57 6.08
C LEU A 85 -0.68 -13.45 7.13
N TYR A 86 -0.17 -13.76 8.32
CA TYR A 86 0.18 -12.72 9.30
C TYR A 86 1.18 -11.71 8.75
N GLY A 87 2.24 -12.17 8.09
CA GLY A 87 3.21 -11.31 7.44
C GLY A 87 2.57 -10.40 6.38
N HIS A 88 1.74 -10.97 5.50
CA HIS A 88 0.94 -10.20 4.53
C HIS A 88 0.07 -9.15 5.24
N THR A 89 -0.74 -9.57 6.21
CA THR A 89 -1.67 -8.69 6.92
C THR A 89 -0.95 -7.53 7.62
N HIS A 90 0.25 -7.78 8.14
CA HIS A 90 1.02 -6.78 8.87
C HIS A 90 1.71 -5.75 7.96
N THR A 91 1.95 -6.09 6.70
CA THR A 91 2.79 -5.28 5.79
C THR A 91 2.08 -4.80 4.53
N THR A 92 0.85 -5.25 4.32
CA THR A 92 0.05 -4.84 3.17
C THR A 92 -0.28 -3.35 3.24
N ALA A 93 0.09 -2.65 2.17
CA ALA A 93 -0.14 -1.23 1.97
C ALA A 93 0.03 -0.95 0.47
N SER A 94 -0.50 0.18 0.02
CA SER A 94 -0.12 0.75 -1.27
C SER A 94 1.10 1.65 -1.10
N PHE A 95 2.03 1.60 -2.05
CA PHE A 95 3.26 2.41 -1.99
C PHE A 95 3.33 3.32 -3.20
N LEU A 96 3.41 4.64 -2.98
CA LEU A 96 3.77 5.61 -3.99
C LEU A 96 5.26 5.91 -3.85
N ILE A 97 6.02 5.67 -4.91
CA ILE A 97 7.45 5.98 -4.98
C ILE A 97 7.74 6.94 -6.13
N HIS A 98 8.91 7.57 -6.08
CA HIS A 98 9.45 8.31 -7.20
C HIS A 98 10.81 7.71 -7.57
N ASP A 99 10.86 7.06 -8.72
CA ASP A 99 12.07 6.51 -9.32
C ASP A 99 12.75 7.59 -10.18
N GLU A 100 14.08 7.59 -10.21
CA GLU A 100 14.85 8.63 -10.93
C GLU A 100 14.66 8.53 -12.45
N ASP A 101 14.52 7.31 -12.98
CA ASP A 101 14.41 7.06 -14.41
C ASP A 101 12.95 6.96 -14.87
N LEU A 102 12.09 6.39 -14.03
CA LEU A 102 10.69 6.09 -14.38
C LEU A 102 9.69 7.11 -13.81
N GLY A 103 10.12 8.02 -12.94
CA GLY A 103 9.25 8.98 -12.27
C GLY A 103 8.35 8.32 -11.21
N PHE A 104 7.14 8.83 -11.03
CA PHE A 104 6.20 8.27 -10.05
C PHE A 104 5.76 6.86 -10.41
N GLN A 105 5.99 5.92 -9.51
CA GLN A 105 5.61 4.51 -9.64
C GLN A 105 4.82 4.07 -8.42
N CYS A 106 4.17 2.92 -8.54
CA CYS A 106 3.19 2.47 -7.57
C CYS A 106 3.21 0.94 -7.39
N TYR A 107 3.08 0.48 -6.15
CA TYR A 107 2.90 -0.93 -5.80
C TYR A 107 1.55 -1.11 -5.08
N PHE A 108 0.80 -2.12 -5.49
CA PHE A 108 -0.54 -2.43 -4.96
C PHE A 108 -1.51 -1.24 -5.07
N CYS A 109 -1.46 -0.50 -6.17
CA CYS A 109 -2.33 0.65 -6.45
C CYS A 109 -2.47 0.87 -7.96
N ASP A 110 -3.35 1.81 -8.32
CA ASP A 110 -3.30 2.50 -9.61
C ASP A 110 -2.84 3.95 -9.38
N ILE A 111 -2.12 4.54 -10.36
CA ILE A 111 -1.76 5.97 -10.33
C ILE A 111 -2.18 6.71 -11.60
N PHE A 112 -2.58 7.97 -11.43
CA PHE A 112 -2.95 8.87 -12.52
C PHE A 112 -2.31 10.25 -12.31
N LEU A 113 -1.78 10.84 -13.38
CA LEU A 113 -1.27 12.21 -13.35
C LEU A 113 -2.44 13.20 -13.35
N VAL A 114 -2.44 14.12 -12.38
CA VAL A 114 -3.43 15.21 -12.31
C VAL A 114 -2.92 16.38 -13.15
N ARG A 115 -3.62 16.66 -14.26
CA ARG A 115 -3.38 17.81 -15.15
C ARG A 115 -4.39 18.92 -14.88
N ASP A 116 -4.06 20.14 -15.29
CA ASP A 116 -4.69 21.39 -14.82
C ASP A 116 -6.20 21.55 -15.07
N ASP A 117 -6.87 20.63 -15.77
CA ASP A 117 -8.19 20.90 -16.36
C ASP A 117 -9.28 19.86 -16.07
N VAL A 118 -9.19 18.96 -15.07
CA VAL A 118 -10.32 18.06 -14.80
C VAL A 118 -10.51 17.67 -13.33
N ALA A 119 -11.42 18.37 -12.66
CA ALA A 119 -12.27 17.73 -11.66
C ALA A 119 -13.03 16.59 -12.36
N HIS A 120 -12.67 15.34 -12.05
CA HIS A 120 -13.22 14.10 -12.64
C HIS A 120 -12.87 13.85 -14.12
N ALA A 121 -11.63 13.44 -14.43
CA ALA A 121 -11.33 12.77 -15.70
C ALA A 121 -11.12 11.27 -15.51
N ALA A 122 -11.93 10.52 -16.26
CA ALA A 122 -11.74 9.11 -16.57
C ALA A 122 -10.43 8.89 -17.35
N ALA A 123 -9.90 7.67 -17.20
CA ALA A 123 -8.68 7.19 -17.83
C ALA A 123 -8.68 7.34 -19.35
N THR A 124 -7.56 7.81 -19.89
CA THR A 124 -7.15 7.53 -21.26
C THR A 124 -5.69 7.11 -21.26
N ASP A 125 -5.44 5.93 -21.81
CA ASP A 125 -4.10 5.43 -22.13
C ASP A 125 -3.44 6.32 -23.17
N GLY A 126 -2.14 6.57 -23.00
CA GLY A 126 -1.30 7.12 -24.08
C GLY A 126 -0.29 8.17 -23.64
N GLU A 127 0.98 7.75 -23.64
CA GLU A 127 2.21 8.55 -23.75
C GLU A 127 2.45 9.65 -22.70
N VAL A 128 3.29 9.30 -21.72
CA VAL A 128 3.89 10.23 -20.76
C VAL A 128 5.10 10.92 -21.41
N HIS A 129 4.83 11.95 -22.23
CA HIS A 129 5.80 13.02 -22.44
C HIS A 129 5.43 14.20 -21.51
N ALA A 130 6.41 14.59 -20.70
CA ALA A 130 6.31 15.52 -19.58
C ALA A 130 5.53 16.81 -19.92
N ARG A 131 4.29 16.89 -19.45
CA ARG A 131 3.58 18.13 -19.17
C ARG A 131 3.43 18.18 -17.66
N ILE A 132 3.89 19.27 -17.03
CA ILE A 132 3.98 19.43 -15.58
C ILE A 132 2.64 19.00 -14.94
N SER A 133 2.63 17.84 -14.30
CA SER A 133 1.49 17.37 -13.52
C SER A 133 1.42 18.18 -12.23
N ARG A 134 0.26 18.76 -11.91
CA ARG A 134 0.04 19.42 -10.61
C ARG A 134 -0.09 18.42 -9.47
N GLY A 135 -0.23 17.14 -9.79
CA GLY A 135 -0.45 16.12 -8.79
C GLY A 135 -0.34 14.70 -9.29
N VAL A 136 -0.40 13.76 -8.34
CA VAL A 136 -0.49 12.33 -8.59
C VAL A 136 -1.62 11.78 -7.74
N ALA A 137 -2.63 11.19 -8.38
CA ALA A 137 -3.70 10.50 -7.69
C ALA A 137 -3.38 9.02 -7.61
N LEU A 138 -3.34 8.48 -6.40
CA LEU A 138 -3.19 7.06 -6.09
C LEU A 138 -4.52 6.47 -5.66
N THR A 139 -4.88 5.32 -6.20
CA THR A 139 -6.03 4.51 -5.76
C THR A 139 -5.51 3.20 -5.17
N PRO A 140 -5.70 2.93 -3.86
CA PRO A 140 -5.22 1.70 -3.25
C PRO A 140 -5.89 0.45 -3.82
N ARG A 141 -5.08 -0.57 -4.12
CA ARG A 141 -5.50 -1.89 -4.61
C ARG A 141 -4.93 -3.05 -3.77
N ASP A 142 -4.29 -2.72 -2.64
CA ASP A 142 -3.90 -3.72 -1.65
C ASP A 142 -5.14 -4.36 -1.01
N SER A 143 -4.94 -5.47 -0.31
CA SER A 143 -6.03 -6.30 0.25
C SER A 143 -6.95 -5.54 1.22
N TYR A 144 -6.45 -4.50 1.90
CA TYR A 144 -7.23 -3.79 2.92
C TYR A 144 -7.59 -2.37 2.53
N ARG A 145 -6.80 -1.69 1.70
CA ARG A 145 -6.98 -0.28 1.31
C ARG A 145 -7.06 0.64 2.51
N ARG A 146 -6.23 0.37 3.53
CA ARG A 146 -6.19 1.13 4.79
C ARG A 146 -4.88 1.87 5.00
N THR A 147 -3.85 1.57 4.20
CA THR A 147 -2.52 2.12 4.42
C THR A 147 -1.90 2.50 3.09
N VAL A 148 -1.42 3.74 3.00
CA VAL A 148 -0.69 4.26 1.84
C VAL A 148 0.64 4.83 2.32
N TYR A 149 1.74 4.36 1.76
CA TYR A 149 3.05 4.94 1.99
C TYR A 149 3.42 5.93 0.89
N LEU A 150 3.64 7.18 1.25
CA LEU A 150 4.13 8.24 0.36
C LEU A 150 5.65 8.33 0.54
N ALA A 151 6.39 7.52 -0.21
CA ALA A 151 7.85 7.41 -0.07
C ALA A 151 8.59 8.75 -0.26
N PRO A 152 8.20 9.66 -1.20
CA PRO A 152 8.82 10.99 -1.31
C PRO A 152 8.68 11.86 -0.05
N LEU A 153 7.73 11.55 0.82
CA LEU A 153 7.50 12.22 2.10
C LEU A 153 7.97 11.39 3.31
N GLY A 154 8.41 10.15 3.09
CA GLY A 154 8.71 9.20 4.16
C GLY A 154 7.53 8.95 5.11
N LEU A 155 6.29 9.06 4.61
CA LEU A 155 5.08 9.10 5.43
C LEU A 155 4.16 7.91 5.16
N LEU A 156 3.76 7.22 6.23
CA LEU A 156 2.69 6.23 6.22
C LEU A 156 1.36 6.90 6.61
N VAL A 157 0.41 6.91 5.68
CA VAL A 157 -0.96 7.40 5.86
C VAL A 157 -1.84 6.20 6.20
N ILE A 158 -2.37 6.17 7.42
CA ILE A 158 -3.06 5.01 7.99
C ILE A 158 -4.50 5.37 8.31
N SER A 159 -5.44 4.57 7.82
CA SER A 159 -6.83 4.54 8.26
C SER A 159 -6.99 3.50 9.37
N GLU A 160 -7.12 3.96 10.62
CA GLU A 160 -7.50 3.07 11.74
C GLU A 160 -8.98 2.66 11.64
N ALA A 161 -9.81 3.50 11.00
CA ALA A 161 -11.24 3.28 10.81
C ALA A 161 -11.66 3.84 9.43
N GLY A 162 -12.29 2.99 8.60
CA GLY A 162 -12.61 3.29 7.20
C GLY A 162 -11.67 2.69 6.17
N VAL A 163 -12.00 2.92 4.90
CA VAL A 163 -11.24 2.53 3.71
C VAL A 163 -10.78 3.79 2.98
N ILE A 164 -9.51 3.86 2.61
CA ILE A 164 -8.96 4.93 1.78
C ILE A 164 -9.37 4.64 0.33
N ALA A 165 -10.19 5.50 -0.25
CA ALA A 165 -10.55 5.42 -1.65
C ALA A 165 -9.40 5.92 -2.53
N ARG A 166 -8.84 7.10 -2.20
CA ARG A 166 -7.79 7.75 -2.99
C ARG A 166 -6.88 8.61 -2.12
N VAL A 167 -5.65 8.80 -2.58
CA VAL A 167 -4.73 9.82 -2.08
C VAL A 167 -4.29 10.69 -3.25
N ILE A 168 -4.61 11.98 -3.21
CA ILE A 168 -4.31 12.93 -4.29
C ILE A 168 -3.19 13.84 -3.81
N SER A 169 -1.97 13.60 -4.28
CA SER A 169 -0.82 14.45 -3.99
C SER A 169 -0.83 15.68 -4.88
N HIS A 170 -0.53 16.84 -4.32
CA HIS A 170 -0.37 18.12 -5.00
C HIS A 170 1.10 18.52 -4.99
N LEU A 171 1.66 18.70 -6.17
CA LEU A 171 3.08 18.96 -6.38
C LEU A 171 3.36 20.47 -6.43
N LYS A 172 4.48 20.88 -5.83
CA LYS A 172 5.10 22.19 -6.05
C LYS A 172 6.38 22.05 -6.87
N PRO A 173 6.64 22.99 -7.81
CA PRO A 173 7.94 23.08 -8.46
C PRO A 173 9.06 23.31 -7.43
N THR A 174 10.22 22.73 -7.70
CA THR A 174 11.47 22.89 -6.95
C THR A 174 12.62 23.09 -7.95
N GLN A 175 13.80 23.47 -7.46
CA GLN A 175 14.97 23.63 -8.33
C GLN A 175 15.37 22.32 -9.03
N ASN A 176 15.09 21.17 -8.42
CA ASN A 176 15.50 19.84 -8.89
C ASN A 176 14.31 18.99 -9.40
N GLY A 177 13.17 19.61 -9.74
CA GLY A 177 11.98 18.89 -10.21
C GLY A 177 10.73 19.29 -9.44
N ALA A 178 9.94 18.33 -8.96
CA ALA A 178 8.71 18.58 -8.21
C ALA A 178 8.70 17.82 -6.89
N SER A 179 8.08 18.39 -5.86
CA SER A 179 7.91 17.75 -4.55
C SER A 179 6.45 17.82 -4.11
N ILE A 180 6.01 16.87 -3.29
CA ILE A 180 4.65 16.88 -2.74
C ILE A 180 4.55 18.01 -1.69
N ALA A 181 3.69 18.99 -1.95
CA ALA A 181 3.44 20.12 -1.05
C ALA A 181 2.26 19.86 -0.10
N SER A 182 1.25 19.16 -0.60
CA SER A 182 0.10 18.72 0.17
C SER A 182 -0.50 17.48 -0.47
N PHE A 183 -1.39 16.81 0.22
CA PHE A 183 -2.17 15.71 -0.34
C PHE A 183 -3.55 15.66 0.29
N ASP A 184 -4.53 15.18 -0.47
CA ASP A 184 -5.88 14.92 0.01
C ASP A 184 -6.05 13.40 0.21
N VAL A 185 -6.52 13.00 1.38
CA VAL A 185 -6.93 11.63 1.69
C VAL A 185 -8.45 11.56 1.57
N GLU A 186 -8.94 10.79 0.60
CA GLU A 186 -10.36 10.56 0.37
C GLU A 186 -10.75 9.18 0.89
N TYR A 187 -11.73 9.14 1.79
CA TYR A 187 -12.33 7.92 2.30
C TYR A 187 -13.45 7.43 1.39
N ALA A 188 -13.54 6.11 1.24
CA ALA A 188 -14.71 5.49 0.62
C ALA A 188 -15.94 5.69 1.52
N PRO A 189 -17.16 5.82 0.95
CA PRO A 189 -18.38 5.90 1.74
C PRO A 189 -18.49 4.74 2.73
N ALA A 190 -18.90 5.04 3.97
CA ALA A 190 -19.08 4.02 5.01
C ALA A 190 -20.06 2.91 4.59
N GLY A 191 -21.09 3.25 3.80
CA GLY A 191 -22.11 2.29 3.39
C GLY A 191 -22.80 1.68 4.62
N ASP A 192 -22.92 0.35 4.64
CA ASP A 192 -23.51 -0.40 5.76
C ASP A 192 -22.53 -0.68 6.91
N GLN A 193 -21.29 -0.17 6.85
CA GLN A 193 -20.34 -0.34 7.94
C GLN A 193 -20.85 0.41 9.18
N PRO A 194 -20.76 -0.19 10.38
CA PRO A 194 -21.14 0.46 11.64
C PRO A 194 -20.05 1.45 12.08
N LEU A 195 -19.84 2.48 11.25
CA LEU A 195 -18.77 3.45 11.37
C LEU A 195 -19.36 4.85 11.51
N ASP A 196 -19.19 5.45 12.68
CA ASP A 196 -19.67 6.81 12.95
C ASP A 196 -18.65 7.89 12.53
N MET A 197 -17.39 7.51 12.34
CA MET A 197 -16.29 8.40 11.96
C MET A 197 -15.12 7.64 11.35
N TYR A 198 -14.40 8.24 10.40
CA TYR A 198 -13.10 7.72 9.97
C TYR A 198 -12.00 8.15 10.96
N ARG A 199 -10.87 7.44 10.95
CA ARG A 199 -9.72 7.78 11.81
C ARG A 199 -8.43 7.75 11.01
N LEU A 200 -7.83 8.93 10.84
CA LEU A 200 -6.61 9.16 10.06
C LEU A 200 -5.40 9.28 10.98
N ARG A 201 -4.43 8.39 10.84
CA ARG A 201 -3.13 8.50 11.49
C ARG A 201 -2.04 8.79 10.46
N LEU A 202 -1.14 9.69 10.82
CA LEU A 202 0.04 10.02 10.03
C LEU A 202 1.26 9.52 10.81
N ASP A 203 2.02 8.60 10.23
CA ASP A 203 3.18 7.97 10.86
C ASP A 203 4.43 8.22 10.02
N VAL A 204 5.33 9.08 10.52
CA VAL A 204 6.55 9.48 9.81
C VAL A 204 7.59 8.40 10.00
N ARG A 205 7.99 7.74 8.91
CA ARG A 205 8.91 6.61 8.90
C ARG A 205 10.33 7.03 8.48
N ALA A 206 10.43 8.06 7.65
CA ALA A 206 11.68 8.62 7.18
C ALA A 206 11.53 10.12 6.87
N GLY A 207 12.67 10.80 6.70
CA GLY A 207 12.70 12.23 6.36
C GLY A 207 12.40 13.15 7.54
N HIS A 208 12.19 14.43 7.22
CA HIS A 208 12.09 15.53 8.19
C HIS A 208 10.91 16.46 7.93
N CYS A 209 9.95 16.02 7.11
CA CYS A 209 8.76 16.81 6.82
C CYS A 209 7.84 16.87 8.05
N ALA A 210 7.28 18.04 8.32
CA ALA A 210 6.18 18.23 9.24
C ALA A 210 4.85 18.19 8.49
N PHE A 211 3.82 17.63 9.12
CA PHE A 211 2.50 17.45 8.51
C PHE A 211 1.43 18.19 9.31
N VAL A 212 0.63 18.99 8.63
CA VAL A 212 -0.49 19.74 9.21
C VAL A 212 -1.78 19.30 8.54
N VAL A 213 -2.68 18.71 9.32
CA VAL A 213 -4.02 18.35 8.86
C VAL A 213 -4.89 19.62 8.82
N ALA A 214 -5.57 19.85 7.70
CA ALA A 214 -6.43 21.00 7.53
C ALA A 214 -7.75 20.83 8.29
N GLY A 215 -8.26 21.94 8.84
CA GLY A 215 -9.47 21.95 9.64
C GLY A 215 -9.21 21.72 11.14
N ASP A 216 -10.27 21.80 11.93
CA ASP A 216 -10.24 21.57 13.37
C ASP A 216 -10.72 20.16 13.69
N LEU A 217 -9.91 19.16 13.30
CA LEU A 217 -10.21 17.74 13.53
C LEU A 217 -9.64 17.29 14.88
N PRO A 218 -10.46 16.70 15.78
CA PRO A 218 -9.98 16.21 17.05
C PRO A 218 -8.88 15.16 16.87
N LEU A 219 -7.79 15.30 17.62
CA LEU A 219 -6.73 14.29 17.67
C LEU A 219 -6.92 13.41 18.91
N ALA A 220 -7.30 12.15 18.70
CA ALA A 220 -7.55 11.19 19.77
C ALA A 220 -6.69 9.94 19.59
N ARG A 221 -5.88 9.62 20.62
CA ARG A 221 -5.00 8.44 20.65
C ARG A 221 -4.06 8.33 19.43
N GLY A 222 -3.60 9.47 18.90
CA GLY A 222 -2.66 9.52 17.78
C GLY A 222 -3.31 9.44 16.39
N ALA A 223 -4.64 9.49 16.29
CA ALA A 223 -5.35 9.58 15.01
C ALA A 223 -6.37 10.73 15.03
N TYR A 224 -6.48 11.43 13.91
CA TYR A 224 -7.47 12.47 13.69
C TYR A 224 -8.83 11.84 13.43
N GLU A 225 -9.84 12.36 14.10
CA GLU A 225 -11.24 11.96 13.96
C GLU A 225 -11.87 12.72 12.79
N VAL A 226 -12.30 12.00 11.76
CA VAL A 226 -12.80 12.56 10.51
C VAL A 226 -14.29 12.25 10.38
N PRO A 227 -15.17 13.25 10.30
CA PRO A 227 -16.61 13.04 10.15
C PRO A 227 -16.95 12.28 8.86
N VAL A 228 -17.88 11.33 8.92
CA VAL A 228 -18.35 10.61 7.73
C VAL A 228 -18.99 11.52 6.66
N THR A 229 -19.50 12.68 7.08
CA THR A 229 -20.09 13.71 6.20
C THR A 229 -19.04 14.53 5.43
N ALA A 230 -17.77 14.47 5.83
CA ALA A 230 -16.66 15.17 5.21
C ALA A 230 -15.49 14.17 4.96
N PRO A 231 -15.64 13.25 4.00
CA PRO A 231 -14.73 12.12 3.82
C PRO A 231 -13.38 12.49 3.17
N VAL A 232 -13.08 13.77 2.98
CA VAL A 232 -11.84 14.24 2.36
C VAL A 232 -11.06 15.09 3.35
N VAL A 233 -9.81 14.71 3.59
CA VAL A 233 -8.91 15.39 4.53
C VAL A 233 -7.69 15.88 3.78
N ARG A 234 -7.46 17.20 3.80
CA ARG A 234 -6.25 17.80 3.25
C ARG A 234 -5.14 17.79 4.29
N VAL A 235 -3.93 17.42 3.88
CA VAL A 235 -2.72 17.47 4.70
C VAL A 235 -1.65 18.25 3.96
N THR A 236 -1.09 19.27 4.61
CA THR A 236 0.03 20.05 4.08
C THR A 236 1.35 19.50 4.62
N ALA A 237 2.31 19.30 3.73
CA ALA A 237 3.66 18.87 4.06
C ALA A 237 4.62 20.06 4.01
N THR A 238 5.34 20.29 5.12
CA THR A 238 6.40 21.29 5.21
C THR A 238 7.72 20.57 5.42
N CYS A 239 8.48 20.40 4.35
CA CYS A 239 9.81 19.80 4.39
C CYS A 239 10.87 20.92 4.47
N PRO A 240 11.94 20.72 5.26
CA PRO A 240 13.07 21.65 5.34
C PRO A 240 13.80 21.82 4.00
#